data_AF-A0A7W5DBJ4-F1
#
_entry.id   AF-A0A7W5DBJ4-F1
#
_cell.length_a   1.000
_cell.length_b   1.000
_cell.length_c   1.000
_cell.angle_alpha   90.00
_cell.angle_beta   90.00
_cell.angle_gamma   90.00
#
_symmetry.space_group_name_H-M   'P 1'
#
loop_
_entity.id
_entity.type
_entity.pdbx_description
1 polymer ?
#
loop_
_entity_poly.entity_id
_entity_poly.type
_entity_poly.pdbx_seq_one_letter_code
_entity_poly.pdbx_strand_id
1 'polypeptide(L)'
;MARPQHRALYESPDAATLAASYAFAIARNHPFVDGNKRTAFVAMELFLDLNGYELDASDEDCVLAMLGLAAGQLSEEALVEWIRIRLATRNA
;
A
#
# COMPACT_ATOMS: atom_id res chain seq x y z
N MET A 1 4.61 -11.96 -7.22
CA MET A 1 3.80 -10.74 -7.43
C MET A 1 2.34 -11.01 -7.86
N ALA A 2 1.79 -12.24 -7.73
CA ALA A 2 0.42 -12.55 -8.19
C ALA A 2 -0.71 -12.33 -7.15
N ARG A 3 -0.38 -12.07 -5.88
CA ARG A 3 -1.35 -11.99 -4.76
C ARG A 3 -2.43 -10.89 -4.92
N PRO A 4 -2.12 -9.66 -5.39
CA PRO A 4 -3.13 -8.61 -5.60
C PRO A 4 -4.09 -8.95 -6.75
N GLN A 5 -3.56 -9.48 -7.86
CA GLN A 5 -4.36 -9.90 -9.02
C GLN A 5 -5.32 -11.03 -8.64
N HIS A 6 -4.84 -12.01 -7.86
CA HIS A 6 -5.69 -13.09 -7.37
C HIS A 6 -6.83 -12.56 -6.47
N ARG A 7 -6.55 -11.62 -5.55
CA ARG A 7 -7.62 -11.01 -4.73
C ARG A 7 -8.63 -10.25 -5.57
N ALA A 8 -8.18 -9.45 -6.54
CA ALA A 8 -9.06 -8.70 -7.44
C ALA A 8 -10.04 -9.60 -8.21
N LEU A 9 -9.59 -10.79 -8.62
CA LEU A 9 -10.38 -11.74 -9.41
C LEU A 9 -11.45 -12.50 -8.60
N TYR A 10 -11.24 -12.70 -7.29
CA TYR A 10 -12.08 -13.61 -6.49
C TYR A 10 -12.84 -12.94 -5.34
N GLU A 11 -12.47 -11.72 -4.91
CA GLU A 11 -12.97 -11.14 -3.66
C GLU A 11 -13.58 -9.73 -3.81
N SER A 12 -13.64 -9.17 -5.02
CA SER A 12 -14.04 -7.76 -5.29
C SER A 12 -13.45 -6.74 -4.29
N PRO A 13 -12.13 -6.79 -4.00
CA PRO A 13 -11.49 -5.91 -3.03
C PRO A 13 -11.50 -4.45 -3.48
N ASP A 14 -11.61 -3.52 -2.54
CA ASP A 14 -11.46 -2.09 -2.81
C ASP A 14 -9.99 -1.71 -3.11
N ALA A 15 -9.79 -0.50 -3.65
CA ALA A 15 -8.47 0.00 -4.03
C ALA A 15 -7.49 0.01 -2.85
N ALA A 16 -7.96 0.33 -1.64
CA ALA A 16 -7.17 0.30 -0.42
C ALA A 16 -6.61 -1.09 -0.11
N THR A 17 -7.45 -2.13 -0.24
CA THR A 17 -7.06 -3.53 -0.05
C THR A 17 -5.98 -3.95 -1.02
N LEU A 18 -6.12 -3.58 -2.31
CA LEU A 18 -5.13 -3.92 -3.34
C LEU A 18 -3.81 -3.14 -3.18
N ALA A 19 -3.87 -1.87 -2.79
CA ALA A 19 -2.71 -1.04 -2.54
C ALA A 19 -1.88 -1.54 -1.35
N ALA A 20 -2.52 -1.78 -0.19
CA ALA A 20 -1.86 -2.32 0.99
C ALA A 20 -1.22 -3.69 0.72
N SER A 21 -1.91 -4.50 -0.08
CA SER A 21 -1.45 -5.80 -0.57
C SER A 21 -0.11 -5.72 -1.32
N TYR A 22 0.09 -4.71 -2.17
CA TYR A 22 1.39 -4.45 -2.82
C TYR A 22 2.46 -4.04 -1.80
N ALA A 23 2.17 -3.05 -0.96
CA ALA A 23 3.11 -2.57 0.06
C ALA A 23 3.57 -3.70 0.99
N PHE A 24 2.63 -4.46 1.55
CA PHE A 24 2.92 -5.56 2.47
C PHE A 24 3.77 -6.64 1.81
N ALA A 25 3.41 -7.05 0.58
CA ALA A 25 4.15 -8.09 -0.14
C ALA A 25 5.61 -7.68 -0.42
N ILE A 26 5.87 -6.42 -0.74
CA ILE A 26 7.23 -5.92 -1.01
C ILE A 26 7.98 -5.71 0.30
N ALA A 27 7.35 -5.10 1.31
CA ALA A 27 7.97 -4.79 2.59
C ALA A 27 8.37 -6.05 3.38
N ARG A 28 7.55 -7.12 3.34
CA ARG A 28 7.75 -8.32 4.17
C ARG A 28 8.53 -9.45 3.49
N ASN A 29 8.49 -9.55 2.17
CA ASN A 29 9.20 -10.62 1.45
C ASN A 29 10.64 -10.23 1.05
N HIS A 30 11.04 -8.97 1.30
CA HIS A 30 12.38 -8.45 0.99
C HIS A 30 12.92 -8.86 -0.39
N PRO A 31 12.18 -8.62 -1.50
CA PRO A 31 12.59 -9.07 -2.83
C PRO A 31 13.83 -8.35 -3.39
N PHE A 32 14.25 -7.23 -2.79
CA PHE A 32 15.42 -6.46 -3.20
C PHE A 32 16.54 -6.49 -2.16
N VAL A 33 17.79 -6.34 -2.61
CA VAL A 33 18.98 -6.26 -1.74
C VAL A 33 18.88 -5.09 -0.74
N ASP A 34 18.37 -3.95 -1.18
CA ASP A 34 17.99 -2.80 -0.35
C ASP A 34 16.81 -2.06 -1.02
N GLY A 35 16.21 -1.12 -0.30
CA GLY A 35 15.17 -0.24 -0.84
C GLY A 35 13.75 -0.77 -0.69
N ASN A 36 13.55 -1.97 -0.14
CA ASN A 36 12.24 -2.62 0.00
C ASN A 36 11.15 -1.69 0.56
N LYS A 37 11.45 -0.87 1.56
CA LYS A 37 10.49 0.11 2.14
C LYS A 37 10.08 1.19 1.13
N ARG A 38 11.05 1.77 0.43
CA ARG A 38 10.82 2.80 -0.60
C ARG A 38 10.03 2.21 -1.78
N THR A 39 10.41 1.03 -2.24
CA THR A 39 9.71 0.35 -3.34
C THR A 39 8.30 -0.07 -2.95
N ALA A 40 8.09 -0.52 -1.70
CA ALA A 40 6.75 -0.84 -1.19
C ALA A 40 5.83 0.39 -1.16
N PHE A 41 6.35 1.53 -0.70
CA PHE A 41 5.63 2.80 -0.71
C PHE A 41 5.26 3.24 -2.13
N VAL A 42 6.25 3.33 -3.03
CA VAL A 42 6.03 3.75 -4.42
C VAL A 42 5.08 2.81 -5.15
N ALA A 43 5.14 1.50 -4.92
CA ALA A 43 4.23 0.55 -5.55
C ALA A 43 2.78 0.74 -5.08
N MET A 44 2.58 1.04 -3.80
CA MET A 44 1.26 1.34 -3.23
C MET A 44 0.72 2.67 -3.77
N GLU A 45 1.51 3.73 -3.71
CA GLU A 45 1.13 5.06 -4.18
C GLU A 45 0.85 5.07 -5.69
N LEU A 46 1.73 4.47 -6.50
CA LEU A 46 1.54 4.34 -7.95
C LEU A 46 0.27 3.53 -8.28
N PHE A 47 -0.03 2.46 -7.52
CA PHE A 47 -1.26 1.72 -7.71
C PHE A 47 -2.49 2.61 -7.46
N LEU A 48 -2.51 3.38 -6.38
CA LEU A 48 -3.60 4.31 -6.09
C LEU A 48 -3.74 5.35 -7.20
N ASP A 49 -2.63 5.95 -7.62
CA ASP A 49 -2.60 6.97 -8.68
C ASP A 49 -3.17 6.45 -10.00
N LEU A 50 -2.75 5.26 -10.43
CA LEU A 50 -3.26 4.60 -11.64
C LEU A 50 -4.75 4.25 -11.55
N ASN A 51 -5.33 4.21 -10.36
CA ASN A 51 -6.75 3.98 -10.12
C ASN A 51 -7.53 5.26 -9.79
N GLY A 52 -6.93 6.44 -9.98
CA GLY A 52 -7.59 7.73 -9.76
C GLY A 52 -7.71 8.13 -8.30
N TYR A 53 -6.84 7.59 -7.44
CA TYR A 53 -6.80 7.91 -6.02
C TYR A 53 -5.46 8.51 -5.62
N GLU A 54 -5.49 9.30 -4.55
CA GLU A 54 -4.30 9.79 -3.84
C GLU A 54 -4.48 9.60 -2.33
N LEU A 55 -3.39 9.72 -1.59
CA LEU A 55 -3.41 9.70 -0.12
C LEU A 55 -3.48 11.12 0.41
N ASP A 56 -4.53 11.45 1.16
CA ASP A 56 -4.59 12.63 2.02
C ASP A 56 -3.79 12.34 3.31
N ALA A 57 -2.46 12.36 3.18
CA ALA A 57 -1.52 12.14 4.27
C ALA A 57 -0.27 12.98 4.08
N SER A 58 0.37 13.39 5.17
CA SER A 58 1.69 14.03 5.06
C SER A 58 2.77 13.01 4.68
N ASP A 59 3.88 13.49 4.12
CA ASP A 59 5.07 12.65 3.89
C ASP A 59 5.54 11.95 5.17
N GLU A 60 5.43 12.63 6.32
CA GLU A 60 5.78 12.07 7.63
C GLU A 60 4.87 10.91 8.02
N ASP A 61 3.55 11.06 7.84
CA ASP A 61 2.59 9.98 8.10
C ASP A 61 2.86 8.75 7.22
N CYS A 62 3.14 8.97 5.94
CA CYS A 62 3.50 7.93 4.98
C CYS A 62 4.78 7.19 5.41
N VAL A 63 5.81 7.92 5.82
CA VAL A 63 7.07 7.34 6.31
C VAL A 63 6.83 6.50 7.57
N LEU A 64 6.06 7.01 8.54
CA LEU A 64 5.74 6.30 9.78
C LEU A 64 4.95 5.01 9.51
N ALA A 65 3.95 5.06 8.62
CA ALA A 65 3.18 3.89 8.22
C ALA A 65 4.09 2.80 7.62
N MET A 66 5.00 3.18 6.72
CA MET A 66 5.92 2.25 6.06
C MET A 66 6.98 1.68 6.99
N LEU A 67 7.47 2.47 7.95
CA LEU A 67 8.36 1.99 9.01
C LEU A 67 7.65 0.98 9.92
N GLY A 68 6.42 1.29 10.36
CA GLY A 68 5.60 0.40 11.16
C GLY A 68 5.30 -0.92 10.44
N LEU A 69 4.97 -0.86 9.14
CA LEU A 69 4.74 -2.05 8.31
C LEU A 69 5.97 -2.94 8.22
N ALA A 70 7.14 -2.35 7.96
CA ALA A 70 8.40 -3.09 7.86
C ALA A 70 8.82 -3.70 9.20
N ALA A 71 8.59 -2.99 10.30
CA ALA A 71 8.84 -3.48 11.65
C ALA A 71 7.83 -4.53 12.12
N GLY A 72 6.74 -4.76 11.37
CA GLY A 72 5.64 -5.65 11.78
C GLY A 72 4.77 -5.09 12.90
N GLN A 73 4.87 -3.78 13.16
CA GLN A 73 4.04 -3.05 14.13
C GLN A 73 2.70 -2.61 13.52
N LEU A 74 2.65 -2.47 12.19
CA LEU A 74 1.43 -2.25 11.42
C LEU A 74 1.13 -3.52 10.63
N SER A 75 -0.05 -4.11 10.83
CA SER A 75 -0.49 -5.28 10.06
C SER A 75 -0.94 -4.89 8.65
N GLU A 76 -1.12 -5.88 7.76
CA GLU A 76 -1.68 -5.64 6.42
C GLU A 76 -3.07 -5.02 6.52
N GLU A 77 -3.91 -5.54 7.41
CA GLU A 77 -5.29 -5.09 7.65
C GLU A 77 -5.32 -3.67 8.22
N ALA A 78 -4.40 -3.36 9.13
CA ALA A 78 -4.27 -2.01 9.68
C ALA A 78 -3.81 -1.01 8.62
N LEU A 79 -2.92 -1.42 7.70
CA LEU A 79 -2.53 -0.59 6.55
C LEU A 79 -3.71 -0.38 5.58
N VAL A 80 -4.53 -1.41 5.32
CA VAL A 80 -5.75 -1.26 4.51
C VAL A 80 -6.63 -0.17 5.08
N GLU A 81 -6.91 -0.21 6.38
CA GLU A 81 -7.75 0.79 7.02
C GLU A 81 -7.10 2.18 7.01
N TRP A 82 -5.79 2.25 7.26
CA TRP A 82 -5.03 3.50 7.21
C TRP A 82 -5.11 4.19 5.83
N ILE A 83 -5.04 3.40 4.75
CA ILE A 83 -5.22 3.89 3.36
C ILE A 83 -6.68 4.30 3.14
N ARG A 84 -7.64 3.46 3.54
CA ARG A 84 -9.07 3.69 3.28
C ARG A 84 -9.56 5.02 3.86
N ILE A 85 -9.15 5.36 5.08
CA ILE A 85 -9.57 6.61 5.72
C ILE A 85 -8.87 7.86 5.17
N ARG A 86 -7.80 7.69 4.38
CA ARG A 86 -7.02 8.77 3.73
C ARG A 86 -7.16 8.75 2.21
N LEU A 87 -8.09 7.95 1.69
CA LEU A 87 -8.25 7.82 0.25
C LEU A 87 -9.01 9.03 -0.29
N ALA A 88 -8.37 9.82 -1.14
CA ALA A 88 -8.99 10.94 -1.84
C ALA A 88 -9.08 10.63 -3.34
N THR A 89 -10.14 11.10 -4.00
CA THR A 89 -10.24 11.03 -5.45
C THR A 89 -9.30 12.05 -6.05
N ARG A 90 -8.41 11.59 -6.94
CA ARG A 90 -7.50 12.47 -7.66
C ARG A 90 -8.28 13.21 -8.74
N ASN A 91 -8.39 14.53 -8.59
CA ASN A 91 -8.93 15.37 -9.66
C ASN A 91 -7.83 15.61 -10.70
N ALA A 92 -8.06 15.16 -11.93
CA ALA A 92 -7.17 15.35 -13.07
C ALA A 92 -7.01 16.81 -13.47
#